data_AF-A0A317CGR8-F1
#
_entry.id   AF-A0A317CGR8-F1
#
_cell.length_a   1.000
_cell.length_b   1.000
_cell.length_c   1.000
_cell.angle_alpha   90.00
_cell.angle_beta   90.00
_cell.angle_gamma   90.00
#
_symmetry.space_group_name_H-M   'P 1'
#
loop_
_entity.id
_entity.type
_entity.pdbx_description
1 polymer ?
#
loop_
_entity_poly.entity_id
_entity_poly.type
_entity_poly.pdbx_seq_one_letter_code
_entity_poly.pdbx_strand_id
1 'polypeptide(L)'
;MKSPTLSTMALIAVTTILLTGCGADEEMQSDAVGSSAEKQSSKTVAKAADELGTFLSLHKQYCEGSHKSRDSLVTALQSDQRFTPAPGFNGVFETKIAGVSYAVSPEVDGCTTDVLVQDASTGQLLFSYAQINAALVKSGYAIVGEETTRKDLGKDNQEVTILEKTFVSPSNEVTNLDYPANRKDQYYMTLFAKKFEPIVMTEEISLNN
;
A
#
# COMPACT_ATOMS: atom_id res chain seq x y z
N MET A 1 22.30 63.98 -13.32
CA MET A 1 21.73 64.85 -12.27
C MET A 1 21.33 63.97 -11.10
N LYS A 2 21.59 64.45 -9.88
CA LYS A 2 21.51 63.72 -8.60
C LYS A 2 20.06 63.68 -8.06
N SER A 3 19.73 62.62 -7.33
CA SER A 3 18.58 62.40 -6.41
C SER A 3 18.55 63.44 -5.26
N PRO A 4 17.70 63.38 -4.18
CA PRO A 4 16.69 62.37 -3.74
C PRO A 4 15.38 62.97 -3.15
N THR A 5 14.40 62.19 -2.66
CA THR A 5 14.20 61.95 -1.20
C THR A 5 13.06 60.94 -0.91
N LEU A 6 13.21 60.27 0.24
CA LEU A 6 12.41 59.18 0.82
C LEU A 6 11.05 59.61 1.39
N SER A 7 10.12 58.64 1.55
CA SER A 7 9.08 58.71 2.58
C SER A 7 8.80 57.35 3.25
N THR A 8 9.21 57.29 4.52
CA THR A 8 8.68 56.64 5.74
C THR A 8 7.77 55.40 5.71
N MET A 9 8.19 54.41 6.52
CA MET A 9 7.40 53.31 7.08
C MET A 9 6.38 53.76 8.12
N ALA A 10 5.32 52.97 8.31
CA ALA A 10 4.57 52.92 9.56
C ALA A 10 4.20 51.46 9.91
N LEU A 11 4.73 51.01 11.05
CA LEU A 11 4.35 49.85 11.85
C LEU A 11 2.92 50.03 12.40
N ILE A 12 2.12 48.97 12.46
CA ILE A 12 1.05 48.86 13.48
C ILE A 12 1.18 47.50 14.17
N ALA A 13 1.25 47.57 15.49
CA ALA A 13 1.41 46.48 16.43
C ALA A 13 0.06 45.94 16.92
N VAL A 14 0.04 44.61 17.12
CA VAL A 14 -0.53 43.82 18.23
C VAL A 14 -1.80 44.30 18.94
N THR A 15 -2.81 43.42 18.95
CA THR A 15 -3.68 43.21 20.12
C THR A 15 -3.87 41.72 20.37
N THR A 16 -3.30 41.24 21.48
CA THR A 16 -3.66 40.00 22.17
C THR A 16 -4.89 40.26 23.04
N ILE A 17 -5.91 39.40 22.99
CA ILE A 17 -6.86 39.22 24.11
C ILE A 17 -7.03 37.72 24.40
N LEU A 18 -7.07 37.46 25.70
CA LEU A 18 -6.88 36.26 26.51
C LEU A 18 -7.90 35.12 26.31
N LEU A 19 -7.43 33.92 26.64
CA LEU A 19 -8.20 32.71 26.95
C LEU A 19 -8.88 32.79 28.33
N THR A 20 -9.89 31.92 28.48
CA THR A 20 -10.53 31.33 29.69
C THR A 20 -11.90 31.86 30.11
N GLY A 21 -12.86 30.92 30.18
CA GLY A 21 -14.17 31.07 30.80
C GLY A 21 -14.99 29.78 30.67
N CYS A 22 -15.07 29.01 31.75
CA CYS A 22 -15.95 27.86 31.96
C CYS A 22 -17.18 28.37 32.76
N GLY A 23 -18.41 28.08 32.35
CA GLY A 23 -19.62 28.48 33.07
C GLY A 23 -20.90 28.19 32.28
N ALA A 24 -21.86 27.56 32.94
CA ALA A 24 -23.01 26.85 32.39
C ALA A 24 -24.23 27.70 31.98
N ASP A 25 -25.08 27.05 31.19
CA ASP A 25 -26.53 27.21 30.94
C ASP A 25 -27.08 28.57 30.48
N GLU A 26 -27.53 28.64 29.23
CA GLU A 26 -28.96 28.78 28.90
C GLU A 26 -29.20 28.61 27.39
N GLU A 27 -30.38 28.08 27.08
CA GLU A 27 -30.82 27.55 25.79
C GLU A 27 -30.76 28.56 24.64
N MET A 28 -30.27 28.12 23.48
CA MET A 28 -30.93 28.47 22.22
C MET A 28 -30.69 27.41 21.16
N GLN A 29 -31.80 26.85 20.74
CA GLN A 29 -32.03 25.92 19.65
C GLN A 29 -31.41 26.45 18.34
N SER A 30 -30.46 25.71 17.77
CA SER A 30 -30.11 25.84 16.36
C SER A 30 -29.71 24.48 15.81
N ASP A 31 -30.49 24.07 14.82
CA ASP A 31 -30.43 22.87 13.99
C ASP A 31 -29.05 22.22 13.86
N ALA A 32 -28.98 20.95 14.28
CA ALA A 32 -27.87 20.06 14.00
C ALA A 32 -27.82 19.69 12.51
N VAL A 33 -27.28 20.59 11.69
CA VAL A 33 -26.78 20.30 10.34
C VAL A 33 -25.27 20.55 10.36
N GLY A 34 -24.49 19.54 10.73
CA GLY A 34 -23.03 19.68 10.72
C GLY A 34 -22.26 18.69 11.60
N SER A 35 -22.44 17.38 11.41
CA SER A 35 -21.52 16.39 12.02
C SER A 35 -21.45 15.07 11.24
N SER A 36 -21.62 15.13 9.92
CA SER A 36 -21.53 13.94 9.06
C SER A 36 -20.23 13.94 8.26
N ALA A 37 -19.75 15.11 7.79
CA ALA A 37 -18.56 15.20 6.94
C ALA A 37 -17.24 14.89 7.68
N GLU A 38 -17.03 15.44 8.88
CA GLU A 38 -15.80 15.20 9.65
C GLU A 38 -15.73 13.77 10.20
N LYS A 39 -16.87 13.23 10.65
CA LYS A 39 -16.99 11.85 11.16
C LYS A 39 -16.82 10.81 10.04
N GLN A 40 -17.32 11.10 8.85
CA GLN A 40 -17.19 10.23 7.68
C GLN A 40 -15.80 10.31 7.04
N SER A 41 -15.17 11.49 7.04
CA SER A 41 -13.78 11.69 6.61
C SER A 41 -12.81 10.92 7.53
N SER A 42 -12.95 11.06 8.85
CA SER A 42 -12.14 10.34 9.84
C SER A 42 -12.29 8.81 9.73
N LYS A 43 -13.52 8.30 9.54
CA LYS A 43 -13.77 6.86 9.38
C LYS A 43 -13.15 6.29 8.11
N THR A 44 -13.15 7.06 7.02
CA THR A 44 -12.58 6.62 5.73
C THR A 44 -11.06 6.56 5.81
N VAL A 45 -10.43 7.55 6.45
CA VAL A 45 -8.98 7.57 6.68
C VAL A 45 -8.55 6.43 7.61
N ALA A 46 -9.31 6.17 8.68
CA ALA A 46 -9.04 5.05 9.58
C ALA A 46 -9.13 3.70 8.84
N LYS A 47 -10.19 3.48 8.06
CA LYS A 47 -10.31 2.27 7.23
C LYS A 47 -9.13 2.12 6.27
N ALA A 48 -8.74 3.17 5.55
CA ALA A 48 -7.61 3.12 4.64
C ALA A 48 -6.29 2.74 5.34
N ALA A 49 -6.08 3.24 6.57
CA ALA A 49 -4.93 2.86 7.39
C ALA A 49 -4.99 1.38 7.84
N ASP A 50 -6.18 0.88 8.17
CA ASP A 50 -6.39 -0.52 8.57
C ASP A 50 -6.14 -1.50 7.41
N GLU A 51 -6.66 -1.21 6.20
CA GLU A 51 -6.46 -2.07 5.02
C GLU A 51 -5.00 -2.07 4.56
N LEU A 52 -4.33 -0.91 4.63
CA LEU A 52 -2.91 -0.77 4.31
C LEU A 52 -2.03 -1.48 5.36
N GLY A 53 -2.37 -1.34 6.64
CA GLY A 53 -1.70 -2.06 7.72
C GLY A 53 -1.85 -3.57 7.59
N THR A 54 -3.04 -4.04 7.21
CA THR A 54 -3.31 -5.46 6.93
C THR A 54 -2.44 -5.96 5.78
N PHE A 55 -2.42 -5.25 4.65
CA PHE A 55 -1.59 -5.59 3.49
C PHE A 55 -0.11 -5.74 3.87
N LEU A 56 0.46 -4.72 4.52
CA LEU A 56 1.87 -4.73 4.91
C LEU A 56 2.18 -5.80 5.98
N SER A 57 1.24 -6.06 6.88
CA SER A 57 1.39 -7.13 7.88
C SER A 57 1.45 -8.50 7.24
N LEU A 58 0.60 -8.79 6.24
CA LEU A 58 0.63 -10.06 5.51
C LEU A 58 1.94 -10.22 4.74
N HIS A 59 2.36 -9.17 4.04
CA HIS A 59 3.63 -9.18 3.30
C HIS A 59 4.82 -9.44 4.24
N LYS A 60 4.90 -8.72 5.36
CA LYS A 60 5.96 -8.92 6.34
C LYS A 60 5.94 -10.31 6.96
N GLN A 61 4.74 -10.83 7.27
CA GLN A 61 4.58 -12.14 7.90
C GLN A 61 5.07 -13.26 6.98
N TYR A 62 4.70 -13.21 5.70
CA TYR A 62 4.89 -14.33 4.78
C TYR A 62 6.03 -14.12 3.79
N CYS A 63 6.05 -12.97 3.12
CA CYS A 63 7.06 -12.68 2.11
C CYS A 63 8.39 -12.28 2.74
N GLU A 64 8.42 -11.47 3.79
CA GLU A 64 9.69 -11.11 4.47
C GLU A 64 9.98 -11.96 5.72
N GLY A 65 9.10 -12.92 6.02
CA GLY A 65 9.20 -13.77 7.21
C GLY A 65 10.38 -14.76 7.16
N SER A 66 10.35 -15.79 8.00
CA SER A 66 11.44 -16.77 8.06
C SER A 66 11.43 -17.81 6.94
N HIS A 67 10.46 -17.79 6.03
CA HIS A 67 10.34 -18.78 4.94
C HIS A 67 11.44 -18.57 3.89
N LYS A 68 12.41 -19.49 3.79
CA LYS A 68 13.57 -19.38 2.88
C LYS A 68 13.43 -20.15 1.57
N SER A 69 12.31 -20.85 1.37
CA SER A 69 12.00 -21.55 0.12
C SER A 69 10.52 -21.51 -0.20
N ARG A 70 10.19 -21.73 -1.47
CA ARG A 70 8.82 -21.88 -1.97
C ARG A 70 8.04 -22.92 -1.16
N ASP A 71 8.60 -24.11 -0.96
CA ASP A 71 7.93 -25.20 -0.24
C ASP A 71 7.67 -24.87 1.23
N SER A 72 8.60 -24.18 1.89
CA SER A 72 8.42 -23.73 3.28
C SER A 72 7.29 -22.71 3.40
N LEU A 73 7.12 -21.84 2.41
CA LEU A 73 6.04 -20.86 2.37
C LEU A 73 4.70 -21.54 2.04
N VAL A 74 4.66 -22.45 1.05
CA VAL A 74 3.48 -23.26 0.73
C VAL A 74 2.99 -24.00 1.97
N THR A 75 3.89 -24.68 2.69
CA THR A 75 3.54 -25.43 3.90
C THR A 75 2.94 -24.53 4.96
N ALA A 76 3.53 -23.34 5.17
CA ALA A 76 3.01 -22.36 6.12
C ALA A 76 1.61 -21.86 5.75
N LEU A 77 1.40 -21.50 4.48
CA LEU A 77 0.11 -21.03 3.97
C LEU A 77 -0.97 -22.12 4.03
N GLN A 78 -0.63 -23.38 3.74
CA GLN A 78 -1.54 -24.52 3.88
C GLN A 78 -1.91 -24.81 5.34
N SER A 79 -1.02 -24.49 6.29
CA SER A 79 -1.26 -24.71 7.72
C SER A 79 -2.04 -23.59 8.41
N ASP A 80 -2.06 -22.38 7.81
CA ASP A 80 -2.82 -21.24 8.35
C ASP A 80 -4.27 -21.30 7.89
N GLN A 81 -5.17 -21.57 8.84
CA GLN A 81 -6.63 -21.69 8.60
C GLN A 81 -7.28 -20.40 8.07
N ARG A 82 -6.59 -19.25 8.13
CA ARG A 82 -7.05 -18.00 7.52
C ARG A 82 -6.98 -18.05 6.00
N PHE A 83 -6.14 -18.92 5.43
CA PHE A 83 -5.91 -19.01 4.01
C PHE A 83 -6.62 -20.19 3.37
N THR A 84 -7.07 -19.99 2.14
CA THR A 84 -7.60 -21.04 1.28
C THR A 84 -6.96 -20.95 -0.10
N PRO A 85 -6.67 -22.08 -0.77
CA PRO A 85 -6.20 -22.04 -2.16
C PRO A 85 -7.18 -21.30 -3.06
N ALA A 86 -6.67 -20.36 -3.86
CA ALA A 86 -7.47 -19.59 -4.79
C ALA A 86 -7.96 -20.50 -5.93
N PRO A 87 -9.28 -20.62 -6.16
CA PRO A 87 -9.80 -21.49 -7.20
C PRO A 87 -9.27 -21.11 -8.59
N GLY A 88 -8.66 -22.07 -9.29
CA GLY A 88 -8.12 -21.87 -10.64
C GLY A 88 -6.73 -21.24 -10.70
N PHE A 89 -6.07 -21.00 -9.56
CA PHE A 89 -4.69 -20.49 -9.50
C PHE A 89 -3.81 -21.43 -8.70
N ASN A 90 -2.81 -22.02 -9.35
CA ASN A 90 -1.86 -22.90 -8.69
C ASN A 90 -0.89 -22.09 -7.81
N GLY A 91 -0.85 -22.41 -6.52
CA GLY A 91 0.08 -21.79 -5.58
C GLY A 91 -0.35 -20.40 -5.08
N VAL A 92 -1.55 -19.93 -5.38
CA VAL A 92 -2.08 -18.69 -4.81
C VAL A 92 -2.95 -19.03 -3.61
N PHE A 93 -2.71 -18.37 -2.47
CA PHE A 93 -3.48 -18.56 -1.26
C PHE A 93 -4.18 -17.25 -0.88
N GLU A 94 -5.51 -17.29 -0.80
CA GLU A 94 -6.35 -16.13 -0.50
C GLU A 94 -6.83 -16.15 0.95
N THR A 95 -6.94 -14.96 1.54
CA THR A 95 -7.59 -14.74 2.83
C THR A 95 -8.52 -13.53 2.72
N LYS A 96 -9.62 -13.54 3.49
CA LYS A 96 -10.60 -12.45 3.50
C LYS A 96 -10.63 -11.79 4.87
N ILE A 97 -10.21 -10.52 4.93
CA ILE A 97 -10.13 -9.73 6.16
C ILE A 97 -10.98 -8.48 5.97
N ALA A 98 -11.90 -8.21 6.90
CA ALA A 98 -12.82 -7.08 6.83
C ALA A 98 -13.61 -6.95 5.50
N GLY A 99 -13.78 -8.04 4.76
CA GLY A 99 -14.46 -8.06 3.46
C GLY A 99 -13.54 -7.89 2.25
N VAL A 100 -12.27 -7.54 2.46
CA VAL A 100 -11.24 -7.41 1.41
C VAL A 100 -10.53 -8.74 1.20
N SER A 101 -10.30 -9.11 -0.06
CA SER A 101 -9.53 -10.29 -0.44
C SER A 101 -8.06 -9.93 -0.62
N TYR A 102 -7.19 -10.65 0.08
CA TYR A 102 -5.74 -10.56 -0.04
C TYR A 102 -5.22 -11.92 -0.50
N ALA A 103 -4.18 -11.93 -1.32
CA ALA A 103 -3.49 -13.16 -1.67
C ALA A 103 -2.01 -13.11 -1.29
N VAL A 104 -1.47 -14.27 -0.96
CA VAL A 104 -0.03 -14.50 -0.83
C VAL A 104 0.34 -15.66 -1.75
N SER A 105 1.33 -15.43 -2.60
CA SER A 105 1.72 -16.41 -3.63
C SER A 105 3.23 -16.67 -3.55
N PRO A 106 3.67 -17.93 -3.38
CA PRO A 106 5.05 -18.31 -3.57
C PRO A 106 5.41 -18.26 -5.06
N GLU A 107 6.42 -17.48 -5.40
CA GLU A 107 6.98 -17.39 -6.75
C GLU A 107 8.21 -18.28 -6.90
N VAL A 108 8.84 -18.28 -8.08
CA VAL A 108 10.05 -19.06 -8.35
C VAL A 108 11.23 -18.52 -7.54
N ASP A 109 11.40 -17.20 -7.51
CA ASP A 109 12.52 -16.51 -6.84
C ASP A 109 12.08 -15.60 -5.69
N GLY A 110 10.81 -15.69 -5.26
CA GLY A 110 10.30 -14.79 -4.23
C GLY A 110 8.87 -15.07 -3.78
N CYS A 111 8.21 -14.04 -3.28
CA CYS A 111 6.85 -14.09 -2.75
C CYS A 111 6.10 -12.81 -3.11
N THR A 112 4.82 -12.93 -3.50
CA THR A 112 3.94 -11.78 -3.69
C THR A 112 2.92 -11.66 -2.56
N THR A 113 2.51 -10.42 -2.30
CA THR A 113 1.26 -10.11 -1.61
C THR A 113 0.42 -9.23 -2.51
N ASP A 114 -0.83 -9.62 -2.74
CA ASP A 114 -1.69 -9.06 -3.76
C ASP A 114 -3.02 -8.57 -3.16
N VAL A 115 -3.52 -7.43 -3.63
CA VAL A 115 -4.85 -6.90 -3.26
C VAL A 115 -5.47 -6.06 -4.38
N LEU A 116 -6.78 -6.17 -4.61
CA LEU A 116 -7.51 -5.22 -5.44
C LEU A 116 -7.67 -3.92 -4.66
N VAL A 117 -7.02 -2.85 -5.11
CA VAL A 117 -6.99 -1.56 -4.38
C VAL A 117 -8.24 -0.72 -4.59
N GLN A 118 -9.15 -1.12 -5.49
CA GLN A 118 -10.47 -0.51 -5.66
C GLN A 118 -11.57 -1.57 -5.54
N ASP A 119 -12.59 -1.27 -4.75
CA ASP A 119 -13.79 -2.09 -4.69
C ASP A 119 -14.63 -1.87 -5.96
N ALA A 120 -14.87 -2.94 -6.73
CA ALA A 120 -15.58 -2.87 -8.01
C ALA A 120 -17.05 -2.42 -7.87
N SER A 121 -17.68 -2.66 -6.71
CA SER A 121 -19.09 -2.36 -6.48
C SER A 121 -19.34 -0.91 -6.05
N THR A 122 -18.41 -0.34 -5.29
CA THR A 122 -18.52 1.01 -4.72
C THR A 122 -17.60 2.03 -5.39
N GLY A 123 -16.61 1.58 -6.14
CA GLY A 123 -15.56 2.42 -6.72
C GLY A 123 -14.60 3.01 -5.68
N GLN A 124 -14.72 2.64 -4.40
CA GLN A 124 -13.87 3.19 -3.34
C GLN A 124 -12.48 2.56 -3.37
N LEU A 125 -11.46 3.40 -3.21
CA LEU A 125 -10.09 2.93 -3.03
C LEU A 125 -9.88 2.47 -1.59
N LEU A 126 -9.17 1.35 -1.42
CA LEU A 126 -8.67 0.92 -0.11
C LEU A 126 -7.59 1.87 0.38
N PHE A 127 -6.63 2.18 -0.49
CA PHE A 127 -5.60 3.18 -0.30
C PHE A 127 -4.99 3.53 -1.66
N SER A 128 -4.37 4.71 -1.75
CA SER A 128 -3.76 5.24 -2.95
C SER A 128 -2.30 4.82 -3.09
N TYR A 129 -1.76 4.99 -4.31
CA TYR A 129 -0.34 4.81 -4.60
C TYR A 129 0.56 5.63 -3.66
N ALA A 130 0.19 6.88 -3.37
CA ALA A 130 0.95 7.73 -2.45
C ALA A 130 0.94 7.18 -1.02
N GLN A 131 -0.17 6.61 -0.57
CA GLN A 131 -0.30 6.05 0.77
C GLN A 131 0.57 4.79 0.96
N ILE A 132 0.57 3.85 0.01
CA ILE A 132 1.43 2.65 0.11
C ILE A 132 2.92 3.02 0.06
N ASN A 133 3.31 3.94 -0.83
CA ASN A 133 4.69 4.44 -0.88
C ASN A 133 5.14 5.07 0.44
N ALA A 134 4.32 5.96 1.00
CA ALA A 134 4.62 6.60 2.27
C ALA A 134 4.70 5.58 3.42
N ALA A 135 3.84 4.56 3.41
CA ALA A 135 3.85 3.51 4.43
C ALA A 135 5.06 2.57 4.32
N LEU A 136 5.52 2.23 3.11
CA LEU A 136 6.75 1.48 2.88
C LEU A 136 7.96 2.26 3.40
N VAL A 137 8.12 3.53 3.01
CA VAL A 137 9.22 4.37 3.50
C VAL A 137 9.17 4.50 5.03
N LYS A 138 7.99 4.73 5.62
CA LYS A 138 7.80 4.79 7.07
C LYS A 138 8.16 3.46 7.76
N SER A 139 8.00 2.33 7.07
CA SER A 139 8.35 1.00 7.56
C SER A 139 9.82 0.64 7.37
N GLY A 140 10.64 1.55 6.84
CA GLY A 140 12.09 1.40 6.71
C GLY A 140 12.55 0.88 5.34
N TYR A 141 11.67 0.84 4.35
CA TYR A 141 12.06 0.47 2.97
C TYR A 141 12.83 1.64 2.33
N ALA A 142 13.98 1.32 1.74
CA ALA A 142 14.80 2.28 1.01
C ALA A 142 14.45 2.26 -0.48
N ILE A 143 14.12 3.41 -1.07
CA ILE A 143 13.83 3.53 -2.50
C ILE A 143 15.10 3.25 -3.31
N VAL A 144 14.97 2.47 -4.39
CA VAL A 144 16.05 2.19 -5.34
C VAL A 144 15.66 2.66 -6.73
N GLY A 145 16.47 3.56 -7.29
CA GLY A 145 16.27 4.08 -8.63
C GLY A 145 15.02 4.95 -8.76
N GLU A 146 14.65 5.20 -10.01
CA GLU A 146 13.46 5.97 -10.37
C GLU A 146 12.26 5.03 -10.55
N GLU A 147 11.07 5.59 -10.37
CA GLU A 147 9.82 4.92 -10.73
C GLU A 147 9.77 4.65 -12.23
N THR A 148 9.29 3.47 -12.60
CA THR A 148 9.07 3.08 -13.99
C THR A 148 7.59 2.90 -14.26
N THR A 149 7.23 2.88 -15.54
CA THR A 149 5.86 2.62 -15.98
C THR A 149 5.90 1.60 -17.09
N ARG A 150 5.01 0.61 -17.00
CA ARG A 150 4.81 -0.39 -18.05
C ARG A 150 3.33 -0.56 -18.37
N LYS A 151 3.07 -1.15 -19.53
CA LYS A 151 1.74 -1.47 -20.03
C LYS A 151 1.59 -2.98 -20.13
N ASP A 152 0.60 -3.52 -19.44
CA ASP A 152 0.27 -4.94 -19.47
C ASP A 152 -1.13 -5.14 -20.08
N LEU A 153 -1.43 -6.38 -20.49
CA LEU A 153 -2.75 -6.76 -21.01
C LEU A 153 -3.56 -7.53 -19.97
N GLY A 154 -4.84 -7.20 -19.88
CA GLY A 154 -5.77 -7.81 -18.92
C GLY A 154 -6.38 -9.09 -19.41
N LYS A 155 -7.09 -9.74 -18.50
CA LYS A 155 -7.89 -10.92 -18.82
C LYS A 155 -8.98 -10.64 -19.87
N ASP A 156 -9.40 -9.39 -20.00
CA ASP A 156 -10.34 -8.92 -21.01
C ASP A 156 -9.66 -8.27 -22.23
N ASN A 157 -8.35 -8.44 -22.38
CA ASN A 157 -7.51 -7.84 -23.42
C ASN A 157 -7.48 -6.31 -23.45
N GLN A 158 -7.94 -5.63 -22.39
CA GLN A 158 -7.78 -4.18 -22.26
C GLN A 158 -6.44 -3.86 -21.57
N GLU A 159 -5.85 -2.72 -21.92
CA GLU A 159 -4.56 -2.28 -21.39
C GLU A 159 -4.66 -1.84 -19.92
N VAL A 160 -3.68 -2.22 -19.11
CA VAL A 160 -3.42 -1.64 -17.79
C VAL A 160 -2.06 -0.96 -17.77
N THR A 161 -1.99 0.20 -17.14
CA THR A 161 -0.77 0.91 -16.86
C THR A 161 -0.34 0.58 -15.43
N ILE A 162 0.84 0.01 -15.26
CA ILE A 162 1.43 -0.29 -13.96
C ILE A 162 2.52 0.75 -13.65
N LEU A 163 2.42 1.35 -12.47
CA LEU A 163 3.49 2.14 -11.85
C LEU A 163 4.32 1.18 -11.01
N GLU A 164 5.59 1.04 -11.35
CA GLU A 164 6.51 0.14 -10.66
C GLU A 164 7.55 0.96 -9.89
N LYS A 165 7.75 0.58 -8.62
CA LYS A 165 8.80 1.17 -7.78
C LYS A 165 9.56 0.10 -7.03
N THR A 166 10.88 0.21 -7.08
CA THR A 166 11.79 -0.73 -6.43
C THR A 166 12.24 -0.20 -5.08
N PHE A 167 12.33 -1.09 -4.11
CA PHE A 167 12.80 -0.84 -2.76
C PHE A 167 13.80 -1.92 -2.32
N VAL A 168 14.58 -1.61 -1.29
CA VAL A 168 15.23 -2.60 -0.43
C VAL A 168 14.49 -2.59 0.90
N SER A 169 14.01 -3.76 1.33
CA SER A 169 13.30 -3.92 2.59
C SER A 169 14.24 -3.82 3.81
N PRO A 170 13.70 -3.64 5.03
CA PRO A 170 14.49 -3.72 6.27
C PRO A 170 15.22 -5.06 6.44
N SER A 171 14.74 -6.12 5.80
CA SER A 171 15.36 -7.45 5.75
C SER A 171 16.44 -7.58 4.66
N ASN A 172 16.78 -6.48 3.98
CA ASN A 172 17.75 -6.41 2.89
C ASN A 172 17.35 -7.25 1.65
N GLU A 173 16.06 -7.40 1.41
CA GLU A 173 15.49 -8.08 0.23
C GLU A 173 15.05 -7.03 -0.80
N VAL A 174 15.29 -7.30 -2.10
CA VAL A 174 14.77 -6.43 -3.16
C VAL A 174 13.27 -6.62 -3.23
N THR A 175 12.53 -5.51 -3.16
CA THR A 175 11.07 -5.52 -3.15
C THR A 175 10.53 -4.61 -4.25
N ASN A 176 9.61 -5.11 -5.06
CA ASN A 176 8.97 -4.36 -6.14
C ASN A 176 7.50 -4.12 -5.81
N LEU A 177 7.08 -2.86 -5.82
CA LEU A 177 5.68 -2.46 -5.77
C LEU A 177 5.18 -2.23 -7.19
N ASP A 178 4.19 -3.02 -7.59
CA ASP A 178 3.42 -2.83 -8.81
C ASP A 178 2.03 -2.28 -8.47
N TYR A 179 1.74 -1.06 -8.90
CA TYR A 179 0.47 -0.40 -8.65
C TYR A 179 -0.30 -0.10 -9.94
N PRO A 180 -1.54 -0.56 -10.11
CA PRO A 180 -2.35 -0.24 -11.28
C PRO A 180 -2.77 1.25 -11.28
N ALA A 181 -2.32 2.02 -12.27
CA ALA A 181 -2.72 3.43 -12.43
C ALA A 181 -4.17 3.58 -12.94
N ASN A 182 -4.66 2.60 -13.68
CA ASN A 182 -6.03 2.45 -14.17
C ASN A 182 -6.55 1.03 -13.88
N ARG A 183 -7.86 0.79 -14.02
CA ARG A 183 -8.47 -0.54 -13.83
C ARG A 183 -8.16 -1.19 -12.47
N LYS A 184 -8.15 -0.35 -11.43
CA LYS A 184 -7.76 -0.70 -10.05
C LYS A 184 -8.69 -1.70 -9.36
N ASP A 185 -9.88 -1.89 -9.93
CA ASP A 185 -10.92 -2.83 -9.53
C ASP A 185 -10.77 -4.20 -10.20
N GLN A 186 -9.86 -4.31 -11.17
CA GLN A 186 -9.71 -5.49 -12.03
C GLN A 186 -8.28 -6.05 -12.01
N TYR A 187 -7.30 -5.24 -11.59
CA TYR A 187 -5.91 -5.65 -11.41
C TYR A 187 -5.47 -5.44 -9.99
N TYR A 188 -4.72 -6.43 -9.51
CA TYR A 188 -4.13 -6.41 -8.20
C TYR A 188 -2.97 -5.40 -8.18
N MET A 189 -2.87 -4.67 -7.08
CA MET A 189 -1.58 -4.14 -6.64
C MET A 189 -0.80 -5.31 -6.04
N THR A 190 0.47 -5.39 -6.40
CA THR A 190 1.37 -6.47 -5.99
C THR A 190 2.58 -5.88 -5.27
N LEU A 191 2.95 -6.46 -4.13
CA LEU A 191 4.25 -6.24 -3.49
C LEU A 191 5.03 -7.55 -3.54
N PHE A 192 6.05 -7.59 -4.39
CA PHE A 192 6.91 -8.74 -4.61
C PHE A 192 8.20 -8.60 -3.82
N ALA A 193 8.56 -9.59 -3.00
CA ALA A 193 9.86 -9.67 -2.34
C ALA A 193 10.69 -10.79 -2.98
N LYS A 194 11.85 -10.43 -3.55
CA LYS A 194 12.84 -11.37 -4.06
C LYS A 194 13.59 -12.01 -2.91
N LYS A 195 13.49 -13.34 -2.79
CA LYS A 195 13.89 -14.04 -1.57
C LYS A 195 14.46 -15.42 -1.77
N PHE A 196 13.92 -16.18 -2.71
CA PHE A 196 14.35 -17.55 -2.92
C PHE A 196 15.56 -17.54 -3.84
N GLU A 197 16.57 -18.32 -3.49
CA GLU A 197 17.66 -18.57 -4.43
C GLU A 197 17.05 -19.26 -5.66
N PRO A 198 17.35 -18.78 -6.88
CA PRO A 198 16.89 -19.44 -8.08
C PRO A 198 17.42 -20.87 -8.08
N ILE A 199 16.56 -21.83 -8.43
CA ILE A 199 16.97 -23.22 -8.61
C ILE A 199 18.00 -23.22 -9.75
N VAL A 200 19.28 -23.34 -9.40
CA VAL A 200 20.33 -23.59 -10.38
C VAL A 200 20.12 -25.01 -10.87
N MET A 201 19.41 -25.15 -11.99
CA MET A 201 19.37 -26.40 -12.73
C MET A 201 20.78 -26.59 -13.30
N THR A 202 21.66 -27.24 -12.54
CA THR A 202 22.88 -27.83 -13.12
C THR A 202 22.40 -28.88 -14.11
N GLU A 203 22.36 -28.53 -15.39
CA GLU A 203 22.42 -29.52 -16.45
C GLU A 203 23.73 -30.28 -16.26
N GLU A 204 23.67 -31.42 -15.57
CA GLU A 204 24.72 -32.41 -15.68
C GLU A 204 24.72 -32.88 -17.14
N ILE A 205 25.57 -32.24 -17.95
CA ILE A 205 26.00 -32.79 -19.23
C ILE A 205 26.71 -34.09 -18.89
N SER A 206 25.95 -35.17 -18.85
CA SER A 206 26.45 -36.53 -18.81
C SER A 206 27.19 -36.79 -20.13
N LEU A 207 28.48 -36.45 -20.17
CA LEU A 207 29.42 -37.01 -21.15
C LEU A 207 29.60 -38.50 -20.85
N ASN A 208 28.63 -39.31 -21.28
CA ASN A 208 28.82 -40.75 -21.37
C ASN A 208 29.17 -41.10 -22.83
N ASN A 209 30.48 -41.39 -22.97
CA ASN A 209 31.19 -42.19 -24.00
C ASN A 209 31.29 -41.65 -25.43
#